data_AF-A0A372RJ01-F1
#
_entry.id   AF-A0A372RJ01-F1
#
_cell.length_a   1.000
_cell.length_b   1.000
_cell.length_c   1.000
_cell.angle_alpha   90.00
_cell.angle_beta   90.00
_cell.angle_gamma   90.00
#
_symmetry.space_group_name_H-M   'P 1'
#
loop_
_entity.id
_entity.type
_entity.pdbx_description
1 polymer ?
#
loop_
_entity_poly.entity_id
_entity_poly.type
_entity_poly.pdbx_seq_one_letter_code
_entity_poly.pdbx_strand_id
1 'polypeptide(L)'
;MENYYANILNKLLENKIIDQYDSHDLNNSKIISSGGIASVYVAQWKYTSMVYAIKKCVDTKEVYLTFMANSHENIIQFRGVTRLQGKITIMKSYVIFHFVDIFLF
;
A
#
# COMPACT_ATOMS: atom_id res chain seq x y z
N MET A 1 18.10 3.01 -12.29
CA MET A 1 16.82 2.33 -12.58
C MET A 1 15.76 2.66 -11.52
N GLU A 2 16.11 2.63 -10.23
CA GLU A 2 15.24 3.01 -9.09
C GLU A 2 14.60 4.41 -9.22
N ASN A 3 15.37 5.40 -9.70
CA ASN A 3 14.88 6.77 -9.93
C ASN A 3 13.78 6.90 -11.00
N TYR A 4 13.64 5.95 -11.93
CA TYR A 4 12.63 6.03 -12.99
C TYR A 4 11.23 5.78 -12.42
N TYR A 5 11.06 4.66 -11.69
CA TYR A 5 9.77 4.31 -11.09
C TYR A 5 9.36 5.28 -9.99
N ALA A 6 10.32 5.81 -9.22
CA ALA A 6 10.07 6.88 -8.25
C ALA A 6 9.51 8.15 -8.92
N ASN A 7 10.10 8.58 -10.04
CA ASN A 7 9.61 9.74 -10.78
C ASN A 7 8.19 9.51 -11.36
N ILE A 8 7.91 8.32 -11.88
CA ILE A 8 6.57 7.97 -12.34
C ILE A 8 5.58 8.02 -11.18
N LEU A 9 5.90 7.39 -10.04
CA LEU A 9 5.00 7.38 -8.89
C LEU A 9 4.70 8.80 -8.41
N ASN A 10 5.72 9.66 -8.32
CA ASN A 10 5.53 11.07 -7.96
C ASN A 10 4.58 11.79 -8.93
N LYS A 11 4.75 11.60 -10.25
CA LYS A 11 3.84 12.18 -11.25
C LYS A 11 2.41 11.64 -11.11
N LEU A 12 2.23 10.35 -10.81
CA LEU A 12 0.91 9.76 -10.61
C LEU A 12 0.22 10.33 -9.36
N LEU A 13 0.99 10.63 -8.32
CA LEU A 13 0.49 11.28 -7.09
C LEU A 13 0.18 12.76 -7.31
N GLU A 14 1.07 13.50 -7.97
CA GLU A 14 0.87 14.92 -8.32
C GLU A 14 -0.38 15.12 -9.19
N ASN A 15 -0.57 14.23 -10.17
CA ASN A 15 -1.74 14.23 -11.04
C ASN A 15 -3.00 13.63 -10.40
N LYS A 16 -2.93 13.18 -9.14
CA LYS A 16 -4.04 12.54 -8.40
C LYS A 16 -4.66 11.32 -9.13
N ILE A 17 -3.83 10.59 -9.88
CA ILE A 17 -4.21 9.33 -10.52
C ILE A 17 -4.18 8.19 -9.49
N ILE A 18 -3.25 8.26 -8.54
CA ILE A 18 -3.16 7.38 -7.38
C ILE A 18 -3.48 8.20 -6.13
N ASP A 19 -4.30 7.63 -5.26
CA ASP A 19 -4.59 8.24 -3.97
C ASP A 19 -3.43 8.07 -2.99
N GLN A 20 -3.14 9.16 -2.27
CA GLN A 20 -2.27 9.17 -1.11
C GLN A 20 -3.09 9.36 0.15
N TYR A 21 -2.96 8.43 1.08
CA TYR A 21 -3.72 8.41 2.32
C TYR A 21 -2.86 8.67 3.55
N ASP A 22 -3.41 9.30 4.58
CA ASP A 22 -2.71 9.49 5.84
C ASP A 22 -2.77 8.20 6.67
N SER A 23 -1.65 7.86 7.29
CA SER A 23 -1.58 6.84 8.34
C SER A 23 -2.59 7.02 9.46
N HIS A 24 -2.95 8.27 9.80
CA HIS A 24 -3.93 8.58 10.84
C HIS A 24 -5.36 8.19 10.47
N ASP A 25 -5.61 7.88 9.20
CA ASP A 25 -6.89 7.36 8.72
C ASP A 25 -7.02 5.84 8.96
N LEU A 26 -6.02 5.20 9.57
CA LEU A 26 -5.96 3.76 9.76
C LEU A 26 -5.89 3.42 11.26
N ASN A 27 -6.89 2.69 11.74
CA ASN A 27 -6.96 2.18 13.12
C ASN A 27 -6.59 0.71 13.20
N ASN A 28 -6.20 0.27 14.41
CA ASN A 28 -6.06 -1.14 14.79
C ASN A 28 -5.17 -1.95 13.84
N SER A 29 -3.99 -1.44 13.50
CA SER A 29 -3.05 -2.18 12.65
C SER A 29 -2.50 -3.41 13.37
N LYS A 30 -2.71 -4.59 12.79
CA LYS A 30 -2.17 -5.87 13.28
C LYS A 30 -1.41 -6.55 12.16
N ILE A 31 -0.23 -7.09 12.45
CA ILE A 31 0.50 -7.92 11.48
C ILE A 31 -0.30 -9.21 11.24
N ILE A 32 -0.61 -9.50 9.98
CA ILE A 32 -1.25 -10.75 9.57
C ILE A 32 -0.27 -11.73 8.92
N SER A 33 0.80 -11.22 8.32
CA SER A 33 1.86 -12.04 7.74
C SER A 33 3.18 -11.28 7.80
N SER A 34 4.27 -12.01 8.02
CA SER A 34 5.63 -11.49 7.94
C SER A 34 6.50 -12.52 7.25
N GLY A 35 6.96 -12.20 6.04
CA GLY A 35 7.95 -12.96 5.30
C GLY A 35 9.34 -12.33 5.38
N GLY A 36 10.32 -12.94 4.71
CA GLY A 36 11.69 -12.41 4.66
C GLY A 36 11.82 -11.05 3.95
N ILE A 37 10.86 -10.72 3.06
CA ILE A 37 10.91 -9.52 2.21
C ILE A 37 9.97 -8.41 2.70
N ALA A 38 8.79 -8.77 3.22
CA ALA A 38 7.78 -7.80 3.61
C ALA A 38 6.92 -8.28 4.78
N SER A 39 6.35 -7.32 5.49
CA SER A 39 5.29 -7.53 6.47
C SER A 39 4.00 -6.93 5.94
N VAL A 40 2.90 -7.66 6.14
CA VAL A 40 1.55 -7.26 5.78
C VAL A 40 0.76 -7.05 7.06
N TYR A 41 0.13 -5.89 7.14
CA TYR A 41 -0.71 -5.47 8.24
C TYR A 41 -2.16 -5.48 7.78
N VAL A 42 -3.09 -5.90 8.62
CA VAL A 42 -4.50 -5.58 8.46
C VAL A 42 -4.79 -4.30 9.24
N ALA A 43 -5.53 -3.37 8.65
CA ALA A 43 -5.98 -2.16 9.32
C ALA A 43 -7.42 -1.83 8.92
N GLN A 44 -8.15 -1.25 9.87
CA GLN A 44 -9.50 -0.75 9.61
C GLN A 44 -9.41 0.73 9.24
N TRP A 45 -10.10 1.11 8.16
CA TRP A 45 -10.20 2.51 7.81
C TRP A 45 -11.09 3.25 8.80
N LYS A 46 -10.57 4.35 9.34
CA LYS A 46 -11.18 5.10 10.44
C LYS A 46 -12.60 5.53 10.06
N TYR A 47 -13.53 5.36 11.00
CA TYR A 47 -14.95 5.68 10.85
C TYR A 47 -15.71 4.86 9.78
N THR A 48 -15.12 3.79 9.24
CA THR A 48 -15.82 2.86 8.34
C THR A 48 -15.65 1.42 8.81
N SER A 49 -16.49 0.52 8.30
CA SER A 49 -16.31 -0.93 8.48
C SER A 49 -15.35 -1.54 7.46
N MET A 50 -14.69 -0.73 6.62
CA MET A 50 -13.79 -1.23 5.59
C MET A 50 -12.46 -1.65 6.21
N VAL A 51 -12.04 -2.87 5.86
CA VAL A 51 -10.79 -3.47 6.29
C VAL A 51 -9.89 -3.61 5.08
N TYR A 52 -8.65 -3.17 5.23
CA TYR A 52 -7.63 -3.20 4.20
C TYR A 52 -6.41 -3.97 4.69
N ALA A 53 -5.66 -4.55 3.75
CA ALA A 53 -4.29 -4.87 4.02
C ALA A 53 -3.35 -3.78 3.54
N ILE A 54 -2.32 -3.61 4.35
CA ILE A 54 -1.27 -2.65 4.15
C ILE A 54 0.01 -3.44 4.07
N LYS A 55 0.58 -3.53 2.87
CA LYS A 55 1.89 -4.14 2.67
C LYS A 55 2.95 -3.07 2.76
N LYS A 56 3.98 -3.32 3.56
CA LYS A 56 5.18 -2.49 3.53
C LYS A 56 5.93 -2.78 2.23
N CYS A 57 5.94 -1.84 1.30
CA CYS A 57 6.71 -1.96 0.07
C CYS A 57 8.13 -1.45 0.29
N VAL A 58 9.10 -2.22 -0.20
CA VAL A 58 10.52 -1.84 -0.21
C VAL A 58 10.93 -1.35 -1.61
N ASP A 59 10.17 -1.72 -2.65
CA ASP A 59 10.47 -1.39 -4.06
C ASP A 59 9.32 -0.61 -4.71
N THR A 60 9.64 0.53 -5.33
CA THR A 60 8.68 1.37 -6.07
C THR A 60 8.20 0.71 -7.37
N LYS A 61 9.00 -0.19 -7.95
CA LYS A 61 8.61 -0.97 -9.13
C LYS A 61 7.40 -1.85 -8.85
N GLU A 62 7.32 -2.44 -7.66
CA GLU A 62 6.18 -3.25 -7.22
C GLU A 62 4.89 -2.43 -7.19
N VAL A 63 4.96 -1.20 -6.64
CA VAL A 63 3.82 -0.27 -6.61
C VAL A 63 3.33 0.03 -8.02
N TYR A 64 4.26 0.35 -8.94
CA TYR A 64 3.92 0.67 -10.33
C TYR A 64 3.26 -0.51 -11.04
N LEU A 65 3.82 -1.72 -10.95
CA LEU A 65 3.25 -2.91 -11.60
C LEU A 65 1.87 -3.27 -11.06
N THR A 66 1.68 -3.15 -9.74
CA THR A 66 0.39 -3.41 -9.09
C THR A 66 -0.66 -2.40 -9.57
N PHE A 67 -0.30 -1.12 -9.64
CA PHE A 67 -1.18 -0.08 -10.18
C PHE A 67 -1.58 -0.36 -11.64
N MET A 68 -0.63 -0.73 -12.50
CA MET A 68 -0.91 -1.05 -13.90
C MET A 68 -1.86 -2.24 -14.08
N ALA A 69 -1.82 -3.19 -13.14
CA ALA A 69 -2.65 -4.39 -13.16
C ALA A 69 -4.01 -4.23 -12.45
N ASN A 70 -4.26 -3.07 -11.83
CA ASN A 70 -5.38 -2.84 -10.91
C ASN A 70 -6.78 -2.93 -11.55
N SER A 71 -6.87 -2.89 -12.87
CA SER A 71 -8.15 -3.01 -13.59
C SER A 71 -8.64 -4.44 -13.74
N HIS A 72 -7.81 -5.44 -13.41
CA HIS A 72 -8.13 -6.85 -13.63
C HIS A 72 -8.78 -7.47 -12.39
N GLU A 73 -9.95 -8.10 -12.55
CA GLU A 73 -10.76 -8.65 -11.45
C GLU A 73 -10.07 -9.76 -10.64
N ASN A 74 -9.19 -10.53 -11.28
CA ASN A 74 -8.42 -11.62 -10.63
C ASN A 74 -7.07 -11.18 -10.05
N ILE A 75 -6.79 -9.87 -10.04
CA ILE A 75 -5.56 -9.30 -9.46
C ILE A 75 -5.96 -8.47 -8.25
N ILE A 76 -5.16 -8.57 -7.18
CA ILE A 76 -5.40 -7.86 -5.92
C ILE A 76 -5.54 -6.36 -6.19
N GLN A 77 -6.65 -5.78 -5.75
CA GLN A 77 -6.96 -4.39 -6.06
C GLN A 77 -6.10 -3.42 -5.23
N PHE A 78 -5.31 -2.64 -5.96
CA PHE A 78 -4.57 -1.49 -5.46
C PHE A 78 -5.52 -0.32 -5.20
N ARG A 79 -5.49 0.21 -3.97
CA ARG A 79 -6.31 1.37 -3.57
C ARG A 79 -5.52 2.66 -3.48
N GLY A 80 -4.23 2.56 -3.19
CA GLY A 80 -3.39 3.74 -3.08
C GLY A 80 -2.15 3.46 -2.25
N VAL A 81 -1.47 4.55 -1.91
CA VAL A 81 -0.30 4.52 -1.06
C VAL A 81 -0.54 5.27 0.24
N THR A 82 0.12 4.82 1.30
CA THR A 82 0.18 5.58 2.56
C THR A 82 1.61 5.64 3.08
N ARG A 83 1.87 6.62 3.95
CA ARG A 83 3.13 6.77 4.67
C ARG A 83 2.86 6.48 6.15
N LEU A 84 3.23 5.30 6.65
CA LEU A 84 3.15 5.04 8.10
C LEU A 84 4.41 5.54 8.79
N GLN A 85 4.21 6.33 9.86
CA GLN A 85 5.29 6.77 10.75
C GLN A 85 5.53 5.69 11.82
N GLY A 86 6.75 5.15 11.89
CA GLY A 86 7.15 4.17 12.91
C GLY A 86 7.76 4.81 14.17
N LYS A 87 8.00 4.02 15.23
CA LYS A 87 8.70 4.43 16.48
C LYS A 87 10.12 5.00 16.26
N ILE A 88 10.75 4.64 15.15
CA ILE A 88 11.99 5.22 14.66
C ILE A 88 11.62 5.87 13.32
N THR A 89 11.75 7.18 13.25
CA THR A 89 11.28 8.07 12.18
C THR A 89 11.86 7.72 10.82
N ILE A 90 11.35 6.67 10.17
CA ILE A 90 11.65 6.34 8.78
C ILE A 90 10.31 6.26 8.05
N MET A 91 10.06 7.24 7.19
CA MET A 91 8.89 7.26 6.31
C MET A 91 9.03 6.11 5.32
N LYS A 92 8.09 5.17 5.34
CA LYS A 92 8.04 4.04 4.41
C LYS A 92 6.76 4.12 3.60
N SER A 93 6.84 3.79 2.32
CA SER A 93 5.68 3.71 1.43
C SER A 93 5.00 2.37 1.64
N TYR A 94 3.70 2.39 1.83
CA TYR A 94 2.88 1.20 1.97
C TYR A 94 1.82 1.18 0.88
N VAL A 95 1.49 -0.02 0.41
CA VAL A 95 0.42 -0.24 -0.56
C VAL A 95 -0.83 -0.72 0.16
N ILE A 96 -1.96 -0.10 -0.14
CA ILE A 96 -3.27 -0.46 0.41
C ILE A 96 -3.99 -1.37 -0.57
N PHE A 97 -4.41 -2.53 -0.07
CA PHE A 97 -5.15 -3.56 -0.78
C PHE A 97 -6.48 -3.85 -0.09
N HIS A 98 -7.51 -4.20 -0.85
CA HIS A 98 -8.75 -4.68 -0.25
C HIS A 98 -8.55 -6.06 0.41
N PHE A 99 -9.04 -6.23 1.65
CA PHE A 99 -8.67 -7.39 2.47
C PHE A 99 -9.11 -8.75 1.89
N VAL A 100 -10.22 -8.79 1.15
CA VAL A 100 -10.78 -10.03 0.58
C VAL A 100 -9.94 -10.61 -0.57
N ASP A 101 -8.99 -9.84 -1.11
CA ASP A 101 -8.17 -10.24 -2.26
C ASP A 101 -6.85 -10.90 -1.84
N ILE A 102 -6.60 -11.06 -0.53
CA ILE A 102 -5.34 -11.60 0.00
C ILE A 102 -5.46 -13.12 0.07
N PHE A 103 -5.30 -13.77 -1.07
CA PHE A 103 -4.92 -15.18 -1.10
C PHE A 103 -3.43 -15.28 -1.47
N LEU A 104 -2.65 -15.73 -0.48
CA LEU A 104 -1.23 -16.14 -0.50
C LEU A 104 -0.14 -15.07 -0.72
N PHE A 105 0.66 -14.86 0.34
CA PHE A 105 2.13 -14.76 0.27
C PHE A 105 2.72 -15.89 1.11
#